data_AF-A0AAV0KMZ4-F1
#
_entry.id   AF-A0AAV0KMZ4-F1
#
_cell.length_a   1.000
_cell.length_b   1.000
_cell.length_c   1.000
_cell.angle_alpha   90.00
_cell.angle_beta   90.00
_cell.angle_gamma   90.00
#
_symmetry.space_group_name_H-M   'P 1'
#
loop_
_entity.id
_entity.type
_entity.pdbx_description
1 polymer ?
#
loop_
_entity_poly.entity_id
_entity_poly.type
_entity_poly.pdbx_seq_one_letter_code
_entity_poly.pdbx_strand_id
1 'polypeptide(L)'
;MAASAAAVLVRYCLLLLCAAAAAVAQEVVAPPHDEDNDTVLQSSSSSNYCLSWRLGAETNNVRGWWTVPAQCCGYIQAYMAGSGQYQRDVDLIVDQIMGHASNVAASITTGAAGDEGGGDDGLDAWVLDVDDTCLSNMLYYKTRRSYGCLPYEPLSFRAWASKARSPAIPAVLGLFNYLRDAGFKVFLVTGRDAEALGDATRLNLLRQGFVGYHRLILRTASYRGQSGEVYKSEMRRQVMEEGYRIWGNVGDQWSDLLGHSLGNRTFKLPNPMYFVP
;
A
#
# COMPACT_ATOMS: atom_id res chain seq x y z
N MET A 1 75.82 -21.36 -68.73
CA MET A 1 76.98 -22.14 -68.25
C MET A 1 76.80 -22.31 -66.75
N ALA A 2 76.12 -23.38 -66.33
CA ALA A 2 76.68 -24.69 -65.93
C ALA A 2 77.15 -24.65 -64.46
N ALA A 3 76.38 -25.21 -63.51
CA ALA A 3 76.54 -26.58 -62.94
C ALA A 3 77.85 -26.72 -62.14
N SER A 4 77.89 -27.02 -60.83
CA SER A 4 77.69 -28.33 -60.19
C SER A 4 78.13 -28.16 -58.70
N ALA A 5 77.38 -28.57 -57.65
CA ALA A 5 77.45 -29.87 -56.93
C ALA A 5 78.90 -30.41 -56.71
N ALA A 6 79.35 -30.99 -55.59
CA ALA A 6 78.85 -31.32 -54.25
C ALA A 6 80.03 -31.97 -53.48
N ALA A 7 80.08 -31.91 -52.14
CA ALA A 7 80.78 -32.87 -51.26
C ALA A 7 80.34 -32.60 -49.80
N VAL A 8 79.40 -33.33 -49.18
CA VAL A 8 79.40 -34.72 -48.69
C VAL A 8 80.05 -34.88 -47.29
N LEU A 9 79.14 -35.14 -46.33
CA LEU A 9 79.22 -36.01 -45.14
C LEU A 9 80.17 -35.65 -43.97
N VAL A 10 79.67 -35.30 -42.76
CA VAL A 10 79.02 -36.13 -41.70
C VAL A 10 80.01 -36.58 -40.61
N ARG A 11 79.94 -36.01 -39.39
CA ARG A 11 79.72 -36.69 -38.08
C ARG A 11 80.18 -35.90 -36.85
N TYR A 12 79.20 -35.76 -35.95
CA TYR A 12 79.28 -35.79 -34.48
C TYR A 12 80.02 -34.70 -33.70
N CYS A 13 79.23 -34.10 -32.81
CA CYS A 13 79.43 -33.95 -31.37
C CYS A 13 79.51 -32.53 -30.83
N LEU A 14 78.51 -32.27 -29.98
CA LEU A 14 78.44 -31.34 -28.85
C LEU A 14 78.08 -29.86 -29.12
N LEU A 15 76.84 -29.60 -28.72
CA LEU A 15 76.45 -28.59 -27.72
C LEU A 15 76.06 -27.18 -28.20
N LEU A 16 74.80 -26.88 -27.87
CA LEU A 16 74.23 -25.63 -27.32
C LEU A 16 73.34 -24.78 -28.24
N LEU A 17 72.05 -24.83 -27.89
CA LEU A 17 71.13 -23.69 -27.71
C LEU A 17 70.70 -22.90 -28.94
N CYS A 18 69.49 -23.19 -29.44
CA CYS A 18 68.33 -22.31 -29.26
C CYS A 18 67.09 -22.93 -29.91
N ALA A 19 66.07 -23.18 -29.10
CA ALA A 19 64.77 -23.67 -29.53
C ALA A 19 63.99 -22.54 -30.23
N ALA A 20 63.63 -22.76 -31.49
CA ALA A 20 62.59 -21.98 -32.16
C ALA A 20 61.25 -22.71 -31.97
N ALA A 21 60.44 -22.24 -31.02
CA ALA A 21 59.04 -22.64 -30.90
C ALA A 21 58.18 -21.58 -31.58
N ALA A 22 57.51 -21.97 -32.66
CA ALA A 22 56.49 -21.16 -33.31
C ALA A 22 55.31 -20.96 -32.34
N ALA A 23 54.98 -19.71 -32.05
CA ALA A 23 53.77 -19.35 -31.32
C ALA A 23 52.56 -19.50 -32.26
N VAL A 24 51.72 -20.51 -32.01
CA VAL A 24 50.34 -20.51 -32.50
C VAL A 24 49.55 -19.63 -31.54
N ALA A 25 49.05 -18.50 -32.03
CA ALA A 25 48.10 -17.69 -31.28
C ALA A 25 46.79 -18.47 -31.17
N GLN A 26 46.48 -18.95 -29.97
CA GLN A 26 45.20 -19.54 -29.65
C GLN A 26 44.26 -18.39 -29.28
N GLU A 27 43.24 -18.13 -30.09
CA GLU A 27 42.16 -17.23 -29.71
C GLU A 27 41.55 -17.77 -28.42
N VAL A 28 41.71 -17.01 -27.33
CA VAL A 28 40.95 -17.21 -26.11
C VAL A 28 39.52 -16.76 -26.44
N VAL A 29 38.67 -17.72 -26.81
CA VAL A 29 37.23 -17.50 -26.82
C VAL A 29 36.84 -17.24 -25.35
N ALA A 30 36.55 -15.99 -25.04
CA ALA A 30 35.96 -15.63 -23.75
C ALA A 30 34.66 -16.45 -23.58
N PRO A 31 34.37 -16.96 -22.38
CA PRO A 31 33.09 -17.60 -22.14
C PRO A 31 31.97 -16.61 -22.49
N PRO A 32 30.83 -17.07 -23.02
CA PRO A 32 29.72 -16.17 -23.31
C PRO A 32 29.37 -15.41 -22.03
N HIS A 33 29.35 -14.08 -22.11
CA HIS A 33 28.76 -13.26 -21.06
C HIS A 33 27.28 -13.64 -20.98
N ASP A 34 26.89 -14.29 -19.88
CA ASP A 34 25.50 -14.62 -19.56
C ASP A 34 24.72 -13.31 -19.28
N GLU A 35 24.34 -12.59 -20.33
CA GLU A 35 23.46 -11.40 -20.19
C GLU A 35 22.11 -11.78 -19.55
N ASP A 36 21.68 -13.03 -19.70
CA ASP A 36 20.42 -13.55 -19.13
C ASP A 36 20.45 -13.59 -17.59
N ASN A 37 21.61 -13.88 -16.98
CA ASN A 37 21.71 -14.05 -15.52
C ASN A 37 21.74 -12.70 -14.79
N ASP A 38 22.37 -11.67 -15.38
CA ASP A 38 22.35 -10.31 -14.84
C ASP A 38 20.95 -9.68 -14.89
N THR A 39 20.17 -9.94 -15.94
CA THR A 39 18.76 -9.50 -16.01
C THR A 39 17.87 -10.21 -14.99
N VAL A 40 18.09 -11.51 -14.73
CA VAL A 40 17.33 -12.25 -13.71
C VAL A 40 17.73 -11.81 -12.30
N LEU A 41 19.00 -11.56 -12.03
CA LEU A 41 19.49 -11.05 -10.75
C LEU A 41 19.04 -9.59 -10.49
N GLN A 42 19.01 -8.73 -11.51
CA GLN A 42 18.43 -7.38 -11.40
C GLN A 42 16.91 -7.41 -11.21
N SER A 43 16.18 -8.30 -11.90
CA SER A 43 14.73 -8.44 -11.74
C SER A 43 14.35 -8.98 -10.35
N SER A 44 15.13 -9.91 -9.79
CA SER A 44 14.90 -10.44 -8.44
C SER A 44 15.33 -9.47 -7.33
N SER A 45 16.46 -8.77 -7.50
CA SER A 45 16.91 -7.71 -6.58
C SER A 45 15.95 -6.53 -6.51
N SER A 46 15.44 -6.07 -7.67
CA SER A 46 14.41 -5.01 -7.73
C SER A 46 13.08 -5.46 -7.11
N SER A 47 12.65 -6.71 -7.34
CA SER A 47 11.47 -7.28 -6.67
C SER A 47 11.63 -7.32 -5.14
N ASN A 48 12.80 -7.70 -4.63
CA ASN A 48 13.10 -7.75 -3.19
C ASN A 48 13.11 -6.36 -2.54
N TYR A 49 13.64 -5.36 -3.25
CA TYR A 49 13.56 -3.97 -2.81
C TYR A 49 12.10 -3.51 -2.69
N CYS A 50 11.26 -3.80 -3.68
CA CYS A 50 9.88 -3.31 -3.69
C CYS A 50 8.99 -3.93 -2.60
N LEU A 51 9.25 -5.19 -2.25
CA LEU A 51 8.69 -5.82 -1.04
C LEU A 51 9.07 -5.03 0.23
N SER A 52 10.36 -4.73 0.38
CA SER A 52 10.90 -3.98 1.52
C SER A 52 10.37 -2.54 1.56
N TRP A 53 10.27 -1.88 0.40
CA TRP A 53 9.73 -0.54 0.29
C TRP A 53 8.25 -0.49 0.70
N ARG A 54 7.42 -1.42 0.20
CA ARG A 54 6.01 -1.52 0.60
C ARG A 54 5.90 -1.72 2.11
N LEU A 55 6.66 -2.66 2.68
CA LEU A 55 6.68 -2.86 4.14
C LEU A 55 7.07 -1.56 4.86
N GLY A 56 8.09 -0.85 4.39
CA GLY A 56 8.53 0.43 4.95
C GLY A 56 7.46 1.51 4.88
N ALA A 57 6.71 1.60 3.78
CA ALA A 57 5.60 2.53 3.64
C ALA A 57 4.44 2.17 4.57
N GLU A 58 4.04 0.89 4.60
CA GLU A 58 2.94 0.41 5.43
C GLU A 58 3.24 0.50 6.94
N THR A 59 4.50 0.34 7.34
CA THR A 59 4.94 0.48 8.74
C THR A 59 5.35 1.91 9.12
N ASN A 60 5.07 2.89 8.26
CA ASN A 60 5.38 4.30 8.48
C ASN A 60 6.88 4.61 8.67
N ASN A 61 7.78 3.79 8.14
CA ASN A 61 9.22 4.05 8.11
C ASN A 61 9.63 4.85 6.87
N VAL A 62 8.90 4.68 5.76
CA VAL A 62 9.04 5.47 4.52
C VAL A 62 7.89 6.46 4.46
N ARG A 63 8.18 7.75 4.65
CA ARG A 63 7.18 8.84 4.77
C ARG A 63 7.38 9.90 3.69
N GLY A 64 6.32 10.69 3.44
CA GLY A 64 6.41 11.89 2.62
C GLY A 64 6.80 11.62 1.17
N TRP A 65 6.50 10.41 0.67
CA TRP A 65 6.77 10.04 -0.72
C TRP A 65 5.65 10.54 -1.63
N TRP A 66 6.03 11.00 -2.82
CA TRP A 66 5.11 11.64 -3.77
C TRP A 66 4.52 10.67 -4.80
N THR A 67 5.30 9.66 -5.16
CA THR A 67 4.92 8.58 -6.09
C THR A 67 5.60 7.29 -5.65
N VAL A 68 5.00 6.16 -6.03
CA VAL A 68 5.66 4.85 -5.91
C VAL A 68 6.98 4.90 -6.70
N PRO A 69 8.11 4.39 -6.15
CA PRO A 69 9.37 4.32 -6.87
C PRO A 69 9.17 3.68 -8.25
N ALA A 70 9.76 4.27 -9.30
CA ALA A 70 9.52 3.81 -10.67
C ALA A 70 9.80 2.30 -10.87
N GLN A 71 10.85 1.78 -10.22
CA GLN A 71 11.19 0.35 -10.25
C GLN A 71 10.15 -0.56 -9.56
N CYS A 72 9.26 -0.01 -8.74
CA CYS A 72 8.24 -0.73 -7.99
C CYS A 72 6.84 -0.67 -8.59
N CYS A 73 6.67 0.01 -9.73
CA CYS A 73 5.36 0.14 -10.38
C CYS A 73 4.73 -1.19 -10.76
N GLY A 74 5.51 -2.08 -11.40
CA GLY A 74 5.04 -3.42 -11.76
C GLY A 74 4.69 -4.25 -10.52
N TYR A 75 5.49 -4.14 -9.46
CA TYR A 75 5.25 -4.81 -8.19
C TYR A 75 3.96 -4.32 -7.51
N ILE A 76 3.75 -3.01 -7.38
CA ILE A 76 2.54 -2.45 -6.75
C ILE A 76 1.29 -2.77 -7.57
N GLN A 77 1.37 -2.71 -8.90
CA GLN A 77 0.28 -3.17 -9.77
C GLN A 77 -0.06 -4.65 -9.52
N ALA A 78 0.95 -5.52 -9.42
CA ALA A 78 0.76 -6.94 -9.14
C ALA A 78 0.17 -7.16 -7.74
N TYR A 79 0.64 -6.45 -6.73
CA TYR A 79 0.11 -6.51 -5.36
C TYR A 79 -1.37 -6.10 -5.29
N MET A 80 -1.72 -4.96 -5.88
CA MET A 80 -3.07 -4.39 -5.80
C MET A 80 -4.09 -5.16 -6.65
N ALA A 81 -3.71 -5.63 -7.84
CA ALA A 81 -4.68 -6.14 -8.82
C ALA A 81 -4.41 -7.56 -9.35
N GLY A 82 -3.23 -8.15 -9.09
CA GLY A 82 -2.80 -9.38 -9.76
C GLY A 82 -2.68 -10.60 -8.85
N SER A 83 -2.01 -10.48 -7.71
CA SER A 83 -1.62 -11.63 -6.87
C SER A 83 -2.71 -12.08 -5.88
N GLY A 84 -3.72 -11.24 -5.66
CA GLY A 84 -4.70 -11.42 -4.58
C GLY A 84 -4.13 -11.12 -3.18
N GLN A 85 -2.86 -10.73 -3.05
CA GLN A 85 -2.24 -10.46 -1.76
C GLN A 85 -2.87 -9.27 -1.04
N TYR A 86 -3.20 -8.19 -1.76
CA TYR A 86 -3.92 -7.04 -1.18
C TYR A 86 -5.22 -7.49 -0.48
N GLN A 87 -6.03 -8.34 -1.13
CA GLN A 87 -7.26 -8.84 -0.54
C GLN A 87 -6.98 -9.68 0.71
N ARG A 88 -5.99 -10.57 0.69
CA ARG A 88 -5.60 -11.38 1.85
C ARG A 88 -5.13 -10.53 3.03
N ASP A 89 -4.36 -9.49 2.76
CA ASP A 89 -3.89 -8.54 3.78
C ASP A 89 -5.08 -7.78 4.40
N VAL A 90 -6.01 -7.30 3.58
CA VAL A 90 -7.25 -6.64 4.04
C VAL A 90 -8.11 -7.61 4.86
N ASP A 91 -8.35 -8.82 4.38
CA ASP A 91 -9.17 -9.84 5.06
C ASP A 91 -8.59 -10.18 6.43
N LEU A 92 -7.28 -10.42 6.51
CA LEU A 92 -6.59 -10.70 7.77
C LEU A 92 -6.81 -9.57 8.80
N ILE A 93 -6.70 -8.31 8.37
CA ILE A 93 -6.84 -7.16 9.26
C ILE A 93 -8.30 -6.99 9.67
N VAL A 94 -9.24 -7.17 8.74
CA VAL A 94 -10.68 -7.14 9.06
C VAL A 94 -11.05 -8.26 10.05
N ASP A 95 -10.47 -9.46 9.94
CA ASP A 95 -10.68 -10.53 10.91
C ASP A 95 -10.18 -10.13 12.32
N GLN A 96 -9.04 -9.44 12.41
CA GLN A 96 -8.56 -8.88 13.68
C GLN A 96 -9.50 -7.80 14.24
N ILE A 97 -10.08 -6.96 13.37
CA ILE A 97 -11.05 -5.94 13.76
C ILE A 97 -12.33 -6.62 14.29
N MET A 98 -12.85 -7.62 13.57
CA MET A 98 -14.05 -8.37 13.94
C MET A 98 -13.88 -9.07 15.29
N GLY A 99 -12.72 -9.68 15.55
CA GLY A 99 -12.40 -10.29 16.84
C GLY A 99 -12.32 -9.27 17.98
N HIS A 100 -11.78 -8.07 17.74
CA HIS A 100 -11.79 -6.99 18.72
C HIS A 100 -13.21 -6.48 19.00
N ALA A 101 -13.98 -6.22 17.94
CA ALA A 101 -15.34 -5.72 18.04
C ALA A 101 -16.28 -6.70 18.77
N SER A 102 -16.15 -7.99 18.54
CA SER A 102 -16.95 -9.02 19.22
C SER A 102 -16.65 -9.10 20.71
N ASN A 103 -15.36 -9.02 21.10
CA ASN A 103 -14.96 -8.97 22.50
C ASN A 103 -15.50 -7.72 23.21
N VAL A 104 -15.43 -6.56 22.56
CA VAL A 104 -16.00 -5.31 23.09
C VAL A 104 -17.52 -5.43 23.25
N ALA A 105 -18.23 -5.92 22.23
CA ALA A 105 -19.69 -6.11 22.29
C ALA A 105 -20.11 -7.06 23.42
N ALA A 106 -19.37 -8.16 23.63
CA ALA A 106 -19.60 -9.07 24.74
C ALA A 106 -19.36 -8.42 26.11
N SER A 107 -18.32 -7.60 26.23
CA SER A 107 -18.02 -6.86 27.46
C SER A 107 -19.11 -5.84 27.82
N ILE A 108 -19.63 -5.12 26.82
CA ILE A 108 -20.75 -4.18 26.99
C ILE A 108 -22.01 -4.95 27.45
N THR A 109 -22.35 -6.05 26.78
CA THR A 109 -23.56 -6.85 27.09
C THR A 109 -23.52 -7.44 28.51
N THR A 110 -22.35 -7.85 28.98
CA THR A 110 -22.19 -8.47 30.31
C THR A 110 -22.04 -7.45 31.44
N GLY A 111 -21.94 -6.15 31.13
CA GLY A 111 -21.62 -5.12 32.12
C GLY A 111 -20.20 -5.21 32.66
N ALA A 112 -19.36 -6.09 32.10
CA ALA A 112 -17.95 -6.22 32.46
C ALA A 112 -17.12 -5.00 32.03
N ALA A 113 -17.67 -4.17 31.13
CA ALA A 113 -17.08 -2.91 30.70
C ALA A 113 -17.27 -1.74 31.70
N GLY A 114 -17.81 -1.99 32.90
CA GLY A 114 -18.02 -0.99 33.97
C GLY A 114 -16.78 -0.13 34.29
N ASP A 115 -17.00 1.07 34.84
CA ASP A 115 -16.05 2.17 35.17
C ASP A 115 -15.05 2.63 34.08
N GLU A 116 -14.69 1.80 33.10
CA GLU A 116 -13.96 2.18 31.87
C GLU A 116 -14.90 2.68 30.75
N GLY A 117 -16.19 2.78 31.06
CA GLY A 117 -17.17 3.56 30.31
C GLY A 117 -18.14 2.77 29.44
N GLY A 118 -18.01 1.45 29.28
CA GLY A 118 -18.94 0.68 28.43
C GLY A 118 -20.24 0.34 29.17
N GLY A 119 -21.36 0.92 28.74
CA GLY A 119 -22.70 0.59 29.19
C GLY A 119 -23.69 0.64 28.02
N ASP A 120 -24.90 0.12 28.20
CA ASP A 120 -25.98 0.16 27.19
C ASP A 120 -26.62 1.56 27.08
N ASP A 121 -25.80 2.61 27.01
CA ASP A 121 -26.20 4.01 26.82
C ASP A 121 -26.21 4.42 25.33
N GLY A 122 -25.78 3.52 24.45
CA GLY A 122 -25.73 3.74 23.00
C GLY A 122 -24.60 4.67 22.53
N LEU A 123 -23.58 4.88 23.36
CA LEU A 123 -22.45 5.78 23.06
C LEU A 123 -21.17 5.04 22.59
N ASP A 124 -21.23 3.73 22.40
CA ASP A 124 -20.11 2.95 21.87
C ASP A 124 -19.98 3.13 20.35
N ALA A 125 -18.80 3.56 19.91
CA ALA A 125 -18.58 4.06 18.57
C ALA A 125 -17.36 3.45 17.87
N TRP A 126 -17.40 3.50 16.54
CA TRP A 126 -16.31 3.15 15.64
C TRP A 126 -16.12 4.24 14.61
N VAL A 127 -14.86 4.51 14.24
CA VAL A 127 -14.50 5.46 13.19
C VAL A 127 -13.92 4.70 12.01
N LEU A 128 -14.45 4.95 10.80
CA LEU A 128 -13.91 4.44 9.55
C LEU A 128 -13.55 5.62 8.63
N ASP A 129 -12.39 5.57 7.99
CA ASP A 129 -12.14 6.39 6.80
C ASP A 129 -13.00 5.92 5.61
N VAL A 130 -13.13 6.76 4.57
CA VAL A 130 -13.89 6.46 3.36
C VAL A 130 -13.02 6.00 2.18
N ASP A 131 -11.94 6.71 1.83
CA ASP A 131 -11.23 6.50 0.55
C ASP A 131 -10.17 5.41 0.68
N ASP A 132 -10.31 4.31 -0.07
CA ASP A 132 -9.53 3.07 0.08
C ASP A 132 -9.59 2.41 1.47
N THR A 133 -10.57 2.85 2.29
CA THR A 133 -11.05 2.14 3.49
C THR A 133 -12.45 1.56 3.27
N CYS A 134 -13.46 2.41 3.03
CA CYS A 134 -14.81 1.93 2.69
C CYS A 134 -14.98 1.76 1.16
N LEU A 135 -14.52 2.74 0.39
CA LEU A 135 -14.70 2.86 -1.06
C LEU A 135 -13.34 2.78 -1.74
N SER A 136 -13.10 1.75 -2.56
CA SER A 136 -11.84 1.61 -3.27
C SER A 136 -11.72 2.60 -4.44
N ASN A 137 -10.62 3.33 -4.50
CA ASN A 137 -10.25 4.16 -5.65
C ASN A 137 -9.28 3.46 -6.59
N MET A 138 -9.07 2.14 -6.44
CA MET A 138 -8.21 1.35 -7.31
C MET A 138 -8.54 1.52 -8.80
N LEU A 139 -9.82 1.69 -9.18
CA LEU A 139 -10.19 1.95 -10.57
C LEU A 139 -9.66 3.28 -11.09
N TYR A 140 -9.65 4.34 -10.27
CA TYR A 140 -9.02 5.61 -10.64
C TYR A 140 -7.52 5.42 -10.92
N TYR A 141 -6.81 4.78 -10.00
CA TYR A 141 -5.37 4.53 -10.14
C TYR A 141 -5.02 3.54 -11.27
N LYS A 142 -5.92 2.60 -11.59
CA LYS A 142 -5.80 1.68 -12.73
C LYS A 142 -5.97 2.39 -14.07
N THR A 143 -6.92 3.32 -14.19
CA THR A 143 -7.14 4.04 -15.46
C THR A 143 -5.95 4.91 -15.88
N ARG A 144 -5.14 5.35 -14.91
CA ARG A 144 -3.88 6.06 -15.13
C ARG A 144 -2.68 5.11 -15.34
N ARG A 145 -2.90 3.80 -15.35
CA ARG A 145 -1.89 2.72 -15.41
C ARG A 145 -0.73 2.89 -14.42
N SER A 146 -0.98 3.60 -13.32
CA SER A 146 0.10 4.05 -12.46
C SER A 146 0.09 3.38 -11.11
N TYR A 147 -1.07 3.03 -10.54
CA TYR A 147 -1.14 2.46 -9.19
C TYR A 147 -0.28 3.24 -8.16
N GLY A 148 -0.18 4.57 -8.35
CA GLY A 148 0.68 5.45 -7.54
C GLY A 148 1.98 5.93 -8.19
N CYS A 149 2.33 5.42 -9.37
CA CYS A 149 3.55 5.79 -10.11
C CYS A 149 3.50 7.11 -10.86
N LEU A 150 2.36 7.79 -10.84
CA LEU A 150 2.19 9.12 -11.40
C LEU A 150 1.75 10.05 -10.28
N PRO A 151 2.17 11.33 -10.32
CA PRO A 151 1.73 12.31 -9.34
C PRO A 151 0.21 12.35 -9.22
N TYR A 152 -0.24 12.55 -7.98
CA TYR A 152 -1.64 12.76 -7.67
C TYR A 152 -2.12 14.06 -8.34
N GLU A 153 -3.25 13.97 -9.06
CA GLU A 153 -3.86 15.11 -9.74
C GLU A 153 -5.22 15.42 -9.11
N PRO A 154 -5.33 16.48 -8.27
CA PRO A 154 -6.53 16.75 -7.50
C PRO A 154 -7.79 16.94 -8.35
N LEU A 155 -7.67 17.64 -9.49
CA LEU A 155 -8.82 17.88 -10.38
C LEU A 155 -9.32 16.59 -11.04
N SER A 156 -8.39 15.70 -11.42
CA SER A 156 -8.72 14.41 -12.01
C SER A 156 -9.41 13.49 -11.00
N PHE A 157 -8.87 13.42 -9.77
CA PHE A 157 -9.50 12.66 -8.70
C PHE A 157 -10.88 13.22 -8.33
N ARG A 158 -11.03 14.55 -8.24
CA ARG A 158 -12.33 15.18 -8.00
C ARG A 158 -13.34 14.79 -9.09
N ALA A 159 -12.94 14.83 -10.36
CA ALA A 159 -13.80 14.40 -11.47
C ALA A 159 -14.16 12.92 -11.41
N TRP A 160 -13.26 12.06 -10.92
CA TRP A 160 -13.55 10.65 -10.65
C TRP A 160 -14.54 10.49 -9.49
N ALA A 161 -14.25 11.05 -8.32
CA ALA A 161 -15.06 10.93 -7.11
C ALA A 161 -16.49 11.48 -7.32
N SER A 162 -16.63 12.54 -8.13
CA SER A 162 -17.93 13.13 -8.49
C SER A 162 -18.85 12.15 -9.25
N LYS A 163 -18.30 11.11 -9.88
CA LYS A 163 -19.10 10.08 -10.58
C LYS A 163 -19.85 9.15 -9.62
N ALA A 164 -19.45 9.09 -8.35
CA ALA A 164 -20.05 8.22 -7.33
C ALA A 164 -20.11 6.74 -7.78
N ARG A 165 -18.96 6.20 -8.20
CA ARG A 165 -18.78 4.84 -8.76
C ARG A 165 -17.61 4.07 -8.15
N SER A 166 -16.96 4.58 -7.09
CA SER A 166 -15.93 3.81 -6.40
C SER A 166 -16.58 2.59 -5.73
N PRO A 167 -16.14 1.35 -6.01
CA PRO A 167 -16.74 0.15 -5.42
C PRO A 167 -16.47 0.05 -3.90
N ALA A 168 -17.32 -0.65 -3.16
CA ALA A 168 -16.99 -1.04 -1.78
C ALA A 168 -15.74 -1.93 -1.74
N ILE A 169 -14.98 -1.82 -0.65
CA ILE A 169 -14.06 -2.89 -0.21
C ILE A 169 -14.91 -3.93 0.52
N PRO A 170 -15.09 -5.16 -0.02
CA PRO A 170 -16.10 -6.09 0.48
C PRO A 170 -15.95 -6.48 1.96
N ALA A 171 -14.71 -6.72 2.41
CA ALA A 171 -14.44 -7.07 3.80
C ALA A 171 -14.83 -5.94 4.77
N VAL A 172 -14.55 -4.68 4.40
CA VAL A 172 -14.91 -3.52 5.22
C VAL A 172 -16.42 -3.25 5.21
N LEU A 173 -17.11 -3.53 4.10
CA LEU A 173 -18.58 -3.51 4.08
C LEU A 173 -19.19 -4.57 5.02
N GLY A 174 -18.59 -5.77 5.08
CA GLY A 174 -18.95 -6.81 6.04
C GLY A 174 -18.77 -6.33 7.49
N LEU A 175 -17.60 -5.76 7.80
CA LEU A 175 -17.32 -5.13 9.09
C LEU A 175 -18.34 -4.03 9.44
N PHE A 176 -18.61 -3.12 8.51
CA PHE A 176 -19.56 -2.03 8.72
C PHE A 176 -20.95 -2.54 9.12
N ASN A 177 -21.46 -3.54 8.41
CA ASN A 177 -22.76 -4.15 8.73
C ASN A 177 -22.72 -4.82 10.10
N TYR A 178 -21.67 -5.58 10.41
CA TYR A 178 -21.50 -6.20 11.72
C TYR A 178 -21.51 -5.16 12.85
N LEU A 179 -20.73 -4.09 12.73
CA LEU A 179 -20.66 -3.04 13.75
C LEU A 179 -22.03 -2.41 14.00
N ARG A 180 -22.77 -2.09 12.92
CA ARG A 180 -24.13 -1.55 13.02
C ARG A 180 -25.08 -2.54 13.69
N ASP A 181 -25.05 -3.80 13.27
CA ASP A 181 -25.96 -4.83 13.77
C ASP A 181 -25.65 -5.21 15.23
N ALA A 182 -24.39 -5.01 15.67
CA ALA A 182 -23.96 -5.11 17.07
C ALA A 182 -24.27 -3.86 17.91
N GLY A 183 -24.93 -2.84 17.35
CA GLY A 183 -25.40 -1.65 18.06
C GLY A 183 -24.41 -0.47 18.12
N PHE A 184 -23.19 -0.63 17.58
CA PHE A 184 -22.20 0.44 17.59
C PHE A 184 -22.61 1.63 16.70
N LYS A 185 -22.24 2.84 17.12
CA LYS A 185 -22.36 4.05 16.30
C LYS A 185 -21.17 4.17 15.37
N VAL A 186 -21.39 3.97 14.08
CA VAL A 186 -20.32 4.07 13.08
C VAL A 186 -20.25 5.49 12.51
N PHE A 187 -19.13 6.16 12.76
CA PHE A 187 -18.78 7.46 12.20
C PHE A 187 -17.87 7.26 10.98
N LEU A 188 -18.21 7.92 9.88
CA LEU A 188 -17.36 7.95 8.68
C LEU A 188 -16.65 9.31 8.64
N VAL A 189 -15.32 9.32 8.67
CA VAL A 189 -14.51 10.57 8.68
C VAL A 189 -13.62 10.61 7.45
N THR A 190 -13.88 11.54 6.53
CA THR A 190 -13.19 11.60 5.23
C THR A 190 -12.51 12.94 4.98
N GLY A 191 -11.37 12.89 4.29
CA GLY A 191 -10.69 14.09 3.78
C GLY A 191 -11.41 14.78 2.61
N ARG A 192 -12.46 14.16 2.03
CA ARG A 192 -13.22 14.74 0.92
C ARG A 192 -13.88 16.06 1.34
N ASP A 193 -13.78 17.05 0.46
CA ASP A 193 -14.37 18.37 0.67
C ASP A 193 -15.90 18.30 0.63
N ALA A 194 -16.53 18.86 1.66
CA ALA A 194 -17.97 18.77 1.90
C ALA A 194 -18.80 19.45 0.80
N GLU A 195 -18.33 20.59 0.31
CA GLU A 195 -19.01 21.39 -0.71
C GLU A 195 -18.84 20.74 -2.09
N ALA A 196 -17.61 20.32 -2.41
CA ALA A 196 -17.28 19.79 -3.72
C ALA A 196 -17.74 18.35 -3.95
N LEU A 197 -17.75 17.50 -2.91
CA LEU A 197 -17.90 16.05 -3.04
C LEU A 197 -18.94 15.45 -2.08
N GLY A 198 -19.62 16.25 -1.25
CA GLY A 198 -20.55 15.75 -0.24
C GLY A 198 -21.66 14.86 -0.82
N ASP A 199 -22.37 15.35 -1.83
CA ASP A 199 -23.50 14.61 -2.43
C ASP A 199 -23.03 13.37 -3.18
N ALA A 200 -21.95 13.49 -3.94
CA ALA A 200 -21.36 12.35 -4.65
C ALA A 200 -20.89 11.26 -3.67
N THR A 201 -20.32 11.64 -2.53
CA THR A 201 -19.86 10.70 -1.49
C THR A 201 -21.03 9.98 -0.85
N ARG A 202 -22.08 10.72 -0.43
CA ARG A 202 -23.32 10.12 0.11
C ARG A 202 -23.96 9.15 -0.88
N LEU A 203 -24.09 9.55 -2.15
CA LEU A 203 -24.64 8.70 -3.20
C LEU A 203 -23.78 7.45 -3.44
N ASN A 204 -22.46 7.59 -3.40
CA ASN A 204 -21.56 6.45 -3.57
C ASN A 204 -21.70 5.46 -2.41
N LEU A 205 -21.67 5.94 -1.16
CA LEU A 205 -21.83 5.10 0.03
C LEU A 205 -23.16 4.34 0.00
N LEU A 206 -24.26 5.05 -0.32
CA LEU A 206 -25.59 4.45 -0.49
C LEU A 206 -25.59 3.32 -1.53
N ARG A 207 -25.04 3.58 -2.73
CA ARG A 207 -24.97 2.58 -3.82
C ARG A 207 -24.12 1.36 -3.48
N GLN A 208 -23.13 1.53 -2.62
CA GLN A 208 -22.20 0.47 -2.23
C GLN A 208 -22.60 -0.23 -0.93
N GLY A 209 -23.78 0.07 -0.38
CA GLY A 209 -24.36 -0.64 0.77
C GLY A 209 -23.95 -0.10 2.15
N PHE A 210 -23.20 1.00 2.23
CA PHE A 210 -22.88 1.67 3.50
C PHE A 210 -24.06 2.51 3.98
N VAL A 211 -25.14 1.84 4.36
CA VAL A 211 -26.40 2.45 4.81
C VAL A 211 -26.55 2.35 6.33
N GLY A 212 -26.99 3.45 6.96
CA GLY A 212 -27.24 3.49 8.40
C GLY A 212 -26.00 3.80 9.25
N TYR A 213 -24.98 4.46 8.68
CA TYR A 213 -23.92 5.06 9.48
C TYR A 213 -24.52 6.15 10.39
N HIS A 214 -23.93 6.37 11.56
CA HIS A 214 -24.40 7.37 12.51
C HIS A 214 -24.18 8.79 11.99
N ARG A 215 -22.97 9.09 11.50
CA ARG A 215 -22.63 10.40 10.93
C ARG A 215 -21.52 10.28 9.88
N LEU A 216 -21.69 10.98 8.76
CA LEU A 216 -20.63 11.23 7.77
C LEU A 216 -20.05 12.63 8.01
N ILE A 217 -18.77 12.69 8.33
CA ILE A 217 -18.01 13.90 8.60
C ILE A 217 -17.08 14.16 7.42
N LEU A 218 -17.42 15.19 6.63
CA LEU A 218 -16.65 15.65 5.48
C LEU A 218 -15.82 16.89 5.86
N ARG A 219 -14.72 17.12 5.14
CA ARG A 219 -13.86 18.28 5.38
C ARG A 219 -14.56 19.56 4.92
N THR A 220 -14.80 20.48 5.84
CA THR A 220 -15.42 21.78 5.54
C THR A 220 -14.37 22.83 5.17
N ALA A 221 -14.82 23.98 4.68
CA ALA A 221 -13.94 25.08 4.27
C ALA A 221 -13.00 25.57 5.39
N SER A 222 -13.43 25.53 6.65
CA SER A 222 -12.62 25.96 7.81
C SER A 222 -11.40 25.07 8.09
N TYR A 223 -11.41 23.84 7.58
CA TYR A 223 -10.31 22.87 7.73
C TYR A 223 -9.50 22.68 6.45
N ARG A 224 -9.71 23.50 5.42
CA ARG A 224 -8.89 23.49 4.21
C ARG A 224 -7.45 23.89 4.55
N GLY A 225 -6.47 23.20 3.97
CA GLY A 225 -5.04 23.45 4.19
C GLY A 225 -4.44 22.77 5.42
N GLN A 226 -5.24 22.22 6.34
CA GLN A 226 -4.73 21.39 7.43
C GLN A 226 -4.39 19.97 6.92
N SER A 227 -3.42 19.30 7.55
CA SER A 227 -3.08 17.91 7.19
C SER A 227 -4.25 16.96 7.40
N GLY A 228 -4.13 15.73 6.88
CA GLY A 228 -5.10 14.67 7.18
C GLY A 228 -5.17 14.41 8.69
N GLU A 229 -3.99 14.29 9.30
CA GLU A 229 -3.82 13.98 10.73
C GLU A 229 -4.48 15.01 11.65
N VAL A 230 -4.20 16.31 11.45
CA VAL A 230 -4.72 17.37 12.32
C VAL A 230 -6.24 17.45 12.22
N TYR A 231 -6.77 17.48 11.00
CA TYR A 231 -8.21 17.54 10.78
C TYR A 231 -8.93 16.34 11.38
N LYS A 232 -8.46 15.11 11.11
CA LYS A 232 -9.13 13.89 11.59
C LYS A 232 -9.00 13.73 13.11
N SER A 233 -7.88 14.12 13.70
CA SER A 233 -7.73 14.18 15.16
C SER A 233 -8.77 15.08 15.80
N GLU A 234 -9.01 16.26 15.21
CA GLU A 234 -10.00 17.20 15.69
C GLU A 234 -11.43 16.66 15.54
N MET A 235 -11.76 16.01 14.43
CA MET A 235 -13.08 15.38 14.26
C MET A 235 -13.32 14.26 15.28
N ARG A 236 -12.31 13.43 15.57
CA ARG A 236 -12.43 12.39 16.60
C ARG A 236 -12.55 12.98 17.99
N ARG A 237 -11.84 14.08 18.30
CA ARG A 237 -11.99 14.81 19.57
C ARG A 237 -13.43 15.28 19.76
N GLN A 238 -14.03 15.90 18.75
CA GLN A 238 -15.43 16.35 18.80
C GLN A 238 -16.41 15.19 19.03
N VAL A 239 -16.20 14.05 18.35
CA VAL A 239 -16.99 12.82 18.60
C VAL A 239 -16.87 12.37 20.06
N MET A 240 -15.66 12.36 20.64
CA MET A 240 -15.48 11.97 22.04
C MET A 240 -16.09 12.98 23.02
N GLU A 241 -16.03 14.28 22.71
CA GLU A 241 -16.63 15.34 23.54
C GLU A 241 -18.17 15.35 23.51
N GLU A 242 -18.76 14.79 22.46
CA GLU A 242 -20.19 14.49 22.41
C GLU A 242 -20.57 13.29 23.31
N GLY A 243 -19.59 12.63 23.96
CA GLY A 243 -19.78 11.51 24.89
C GLY A 243 -19.53 10.13 24.29
N TYR A 244 -19.19 10.03 23.00
CA TYR A 244 -18.95 8.75 22.36
C TYR A 244 -17.62 8.12 22.77
N ARG A 245 -17.64 6.79 22.97
CA ARG A 245 -16.45 5.98 23.24
C ARG A 245 -16.00 5.31 21.96
N ILE A 246 -14.89 5.76 21.40
CA ILE A 246 -14.34 5.17 20.18
C ILE A 246 -13.56 3.90 20.53
N TRP A 247 -14.13 2.73 20.24
CA TRP A 247 -13.48 1.43 20.48
C TRP A 247 -12.52 1.02 19.39
N GLY A 248 -12.72 1.55 18.19
CA GLY A 248 -11.81 1.32 17.08
C GLY A 248 -11.83 2.42 16.03
N ASN A 249 -10.66 2.65 15.46
CA ASN A 249 -10.43 3.61 14.38
C ASN A 249 -9.69 2.91 13.23
N VAL A 250 -10.30 2.89 12.05
CA VAL A 250 -9.84 2.13 10.88
C VAL A 250 -9.59 3.08 9.72
N GLY A 251 -8.41 2.96 9.10
CA GLY A 251 -8.04 3.77 7.95
C GLY A 251 -6.89 3.14 7.17
N ASP A 252 -6.75 3.54 5.91
CA ASP A 252 -5.68 3.07 5.02
C ASP A 252 -4.46 4.00 5.05
N GLN A 253 -4.54 5.14 5.73
CA GLN A 253 -3.43 6.09 5.89
C GLN A 253 -3.04 6.25 7.36
N TRP A 254 -1.76 6.52 7.61
CA TRP A 254 -1.30 6.86 8.95
C TRP A 254 -1.89 8.18 9.45
N SER A 255 -2.23 9.11 8.55
CA SER A 255 -2.98 10.33 8.90
C SER A 255 -4.35 10.05 9.53
N ASP A 256 -4.91 8.85 9.36
CA ASP A 256 -6.18 8.47 9.97
C ASP A 256 -5.98 7.96 11.41
N LEU A 257 -4.78 7.49 11.72
CA LEU A 257 -4.45 6.66 12.89
C LEU A 257 -3.34 7.27 13.77
N LEU A 258 -2.90 8.49 13.47
CA LEU A 258 -1.97 9.29 14.25
C LEU A 258 -2.65 10.57 14.77
N GLY A 259 -1.90 11.33 15.57
CA GLY A 259 -2.40 12.48 16.31
C GLY A 259 -3.09 12.08 17.60
N HIS A 260 -4.09 12.85 18.01
CA HIS A 260 -4.82 12.63 19.27
C HIS A 260 -6.19 11.98 19.03
N SER A 261 -6.87 11.61 20.13
CA SER A 261 -8.24 11.08 20.11
C SER A 261 -8.40 9.84 19.23
N LEU A 262 -7.46 8.89 19.31
CA LEU A 262 -7.42 7.71 18.44
C LEU A 262 -8.49 6.65 18.76
N GLY A 263 -9.12 6.74 19.93
CA GLY A 263 -9.93 5.67 20.50
C GLY A 263 -9.07 4.57 21.14
N ASN A 264 -9.72 3.46 21.47
CA ASN A 264 -9.10 2.35 22.20
C ASN A 264 -8.08 1.56 21.36
N ARG A 265 -8.34 1.38 20.05
CA ARG A 265 -7.44 0.65 19.15
C ARG A 265 -7.48 1.20 17.72
N THR A 266 -6.34 1.24 17.06
CA THR A 266 -6.22 1.62 15.65
C THR A 266 -5.94 0.41 14.77
N PHE A 267 -6.43 0.45 13.53
CA PHE A 267 -6.23 -0.60 12.54
C PHE A 267 -5.90 0.00 11.17
N LYS A 268 -4.69 -0.28 10.68
CA LYS A 268 -4.16 0.21 9.40
C LYS A 268 -4.46 -0.77 8.28
N LEU A 269 -5.31 -0.41 7.33
CA LEU A 269 -5.48 -1.16 6.08
C LEU A 269 -4.31 -0.87 5.13
N PRO A 270 -3.89 -1.81 4.27
CA PRO A 270 -2.81 -1.57 3.32
C PRO A 270 -3.24 -0.55 2.25
N ASN A 271 -2.36 0.39 1.93
CA ASN A 271 -2.50 1.22 0.74
C ASN A 271 -1.14 1.76 0.28
N PRO A 272 -0.46 1.07 -0.64
CA PRO A 272 0.81 1.51 -1.18
C PRO A 272 0.65 2.40 -2.44
N MET A 273 -0.56 2.80 -2.82
CA MET A 273 -0.80 3.60 -4.03
C MET A 273 -0.56 5.10 -3.81
N TYR A 274 -0.75 5.60 -2.59
CA TYR A 274 -0.48 7.00 -2.26
C TYR A 274 -0.18 7.19 -0.78
N PHE A 275 0.39 8.35 -0.47
CA PHE A 275 0.65 8.81 0.89
C PHE A 275 -0.15 10.08 1.19
N VAL A 276 -0.81 10.12 2.33
CA VAL A 276 -1.45 11.33 2.86
C VAL A 276 -0.66 11.81 4.09
N PRO A 277 -0.08 13.03 4.03
CA PRO A 277 0.61 13.64 5.16
C PRO A 277 -0.35 14.18 6.24
#